data_AF-A0A842VM53-F1
#
_entry.id   AF-A0A842VM53-F1
#
_cell.length_a   1.000
_cell.length_b   1.000
_cell.length_c   1.000
_cell.angle_alpha   90.00
_cell.angle_beta   90.00
_cell.angle_gamma   90.00
#
_symmetry.space_group_name_H-M   'P 1'
#
loop_
_entity.id
_entity.type
_entity.pdbx_description
1 polymer ?
#
loop_
_entity_poly.entity_id
_entity_poly.type
_entity_poly.pdbx_seq_one_letter_code
_entity_poly.pdbx_strand_id
1 'polypeptide(L)'
;MKEHLVNLLYEQAKQERYFKQIEEVGIEINSAICINNWDIVLDIIGFPKDNTTEYDYDYINSGGEIRDERKRIPDDSIFCRDRFFEKYNEIIQDLSEQNIMVSKSGLYIEEIIDENKVKNNLLEYIEWLYNELQNFEKQK
;
A
#
# COMPACT_ATOMS: atom_id res chain seq x y z
N MET A 1 8.14 -9.70 -13.95
CA MET A 1 8.28 -8.42 -13.21
C MET A 1 7.06 -8.16 -12.33
N LYS A 2 5.83 -8.07 -12.90
CA LYS A 2 4.58 -7.91 -12.12
C LYS A 2 4.40 -8.96 -11.01
N GLU A 3 4.71 -10.23 -11.27
CA GLU A 3 4.66 -11.31 -10.27
C GLU A 3 5.54 -11.03 -9.04
N HIS A 4 6.72 -10.41 -9.20
CA HIS A 4 7.56 -10.06 -8.06
C HIS A 4 6.95 -8.92 -7.23
N LEU A 5 6.29 -7.95 -7.90
CA LEU A 5 5.56 -6.88 -7.21
C LEU A 5 4.37 -7.44 -6.43
N VAL A 6 3.62 -8.38 -7.03
CA VAL A 6 2.54 -9.11 -6.34
C VAL A 6 3.09 -9.83 -5.10
N ASN A 7 4.23 -10.52 -5.22
CA ASN A 7 4.81 -11.19 -4.06
C ASN A 7 5.26 -10.21 -2.96
N LEU A 8 5.83 -9.05 -3.30
CA LEU A 8 6.17 -8.02 -2.31
C LEU A 8 4.93 -7.51 -1.55
N LEU A 9 3.85 -7.20 -2.28
CA LEU A 9 2.59 -6.78 -1.67
C LEU A 9 1.91 -7.91 -0.88
N TYR A 10 2.11 -9.16 -1.28
CA TYR A 10 1.61 -10.32 -0.53
C TYR A 10 2.36 -10.50 0.79
N GLU A 11 3.68 -10.32 0.81
CA GLU A 11 4.46 -10.31 2.06
C GLU A 11 4.03 -9.15 2.98
N GLN A 12 3.72 -7.98 2.43
CA GLN A 12 3.14 -6.86 3.19
C GLN A 12 1.83 -7.27 3.85
N ALA A 13 0.90 -7.81 3.07
CA ALA A 13 -0.44 -8.18 3.56
C ALA A 13 -0.37 -9.23 4.69
N LYS A 14 0.56 -10.20 4.59
CA LYS A 14 0.81 -11.17 5.66
C LYS A 14 1.31 -10.50 6.94
N GLN A 15 2.25 -9.57 6.81
CA GLN A 15 2.82 -8.83 7.94
C GLN A 15 1.73 -8.00 8.64
N GLU A 16 0.98 -7.20 7.90
CA GLU A 16 -0.08 -6.34 8.44
C GLU A 16 -1.15 -7.14 9.18
N ARG A 17 -1.53 -8.30 8.64
CA ARG A 17 -2.49 -9.18 9.31
C ARG A 17 -1.94 -9.79 10.59
N TYR A 18 -0.69 -10.27 10.57
CA TYR A 18 -0.06 -10.81 11.77
C TYR A 18 0.03 -9.74 12.86
N PHE A 19 0.35 -8.50 12.49
CA PHE A 19 0.39 -7.39 13.42
C PHE A 19 -0.98 -7.02 13.97
N LYS A 20 -2.02 -6.97 13.12
CA LYS A 20 -3.40 -6.78 13.57
C LYS A 20 -3.82 -7.81 14.63
N GLN A 21 -3.49 -9.10 14.43
CA GLN A 21 -3.78 -10.15 15.41
C GLN A 21 -3.04 -9.96 16.74
N ILE A 22 -1.82 -9.42 16.69
CA ILE A 22 -1.02 -9.11 17.89
C ILE A 22 -1.58 -7.86 18.62
N GLU A 23 -1.99 -6.84 17.88
CA GLU A 23 -2.63 -5.65 18.44
C GLU A 23 -3.99 -5.98 19.09
N GLU A 24 -4.77 -6.88 18.50
CA GLU A 24 -6.02 -7.38 19.05
C GLU A 24 -5.86 -8.07 20.43
N VAL A 25 -4.67 -8.62 20.72
CA VAL A 25 -4.34 -9.17 22.05
C VAL A 25 -3.66 -8.17 22.99
N GLY A 26 -3.62 -6.88 22.59
CA GLY A 26 -3.14 -5.78 23.42
C GLY A 26 -1.63 -5.57 23.41
N ILE A 27 -0.92 -6.10 22.41
CA ILE A 27 0.51 -5.88 22.25
C ILE A 27 0.72 -4.83 21.16
N GLU A 28 1.30 -3.69 21.52
CA GLU A 28 1.71 -2.67 20.56
C GLU A 28 3.02 -3.07 19.88
N ILE A 29 3.04 -3.04 18.55
CA ILE A 29 4.26 -3.31 17.77
C ILE A 29 4.91 -1.98 17.39
N ASN A 30 6.22 -1.88 17.63
CA ASN A 30 6.99 -0.73 17.18
C ASN A 30 7.06 -0.72 15.64
N SER A 31 6.59 0.37 15.04
CA SER A 31 6.57 0.59 13.59
C SER A 31 7.94 0.54 12.92
N ALA A 32 9.04 0.68 13.67
CA ALA A 32 10.40 0.54 13.16
C ALA A 32 10.75 -0.87 12.66
N ILE A 33 9.94 -1.88 12.99
CA ILE A 33 10.14 -3.27 12.57
C ILE A 33 9.38 -3.56 11.25
N CYS A 34 8.45 -2.69 10.86
CA CYS A 34 7.61 -2.89 9.70
C CYS A 34 8.39 -2.60 8.41
N ILE A 35 8.32 -3.53 7.46
CA ILE A 35 8.82 -3.28 6.10
C ILE A 35 7.65 -2.65 5.35
N ASN A 36 7.89 -1.53 4.66
CA ASN A 36 6.88 -0.92 3.79
C ASN A 36 7.11 -1.35 2.34
N ASN A 37 6.70 -2.57 2.00
CA ASN A 37 6.81 -3.09 0.64
C ASN A 37 5.92 -2.33 -0.35
N TRP A 38 4.85 -1.69 0.13
CA TRP A 38 3.97 -0.89 -0.72
C TRP A 38 4.68 0.33 -1.31
N ASP A 39 5.41 1.09 -0.48
CA ASP A 39 6.20 2.24 -0.95
C ASP A 39 7.31 1.79 -1.94
N ILE A 40 7.94 0.65 -1.66
CA ILE A 40 8.95 0.03 -2.54
C ILE A 40 8.34 -0.34 -3.89
N VAL A 41 7.13 -0.90 -3.92
CA VAL A 41 6.44 -1.27 -5.16
C VAL A 41 6.13 -0.03 -6.00
N LEU A 42 5.68 1.07 -5.37
CA LEU A 42 5.47 2.33 -6.09
C LEU A 42 6.76 2.91 -6.65
N ASP A 43 7.86 2.84 -5.89
CA ASP A 43 9.20 3.24 -6.34
C ASP A 43 9.66 2.40 -7.56
N ILE A 44 9.42 1.09 -7.56
CA ILE A 44 9.77 0.20 -8.68
C ILE A 44 8.90 0.47 -9.92
N ILE A 45 7.61 0.76 -9.73
CA ILE A 45 6.69 1.10 -10.83
C ILE A 45 7.07 2.45 -11.46
N GLY A 46 7.66 3.36 -10.69
CA GLY A 46 8.16 4.65 -11.16
C GLY A 46 7.31 5.84 -10.75
N PHE A 47 6.44 5.68 -9.75
CA PHE A 47 5.70 6.81 -9.19
C PHE A 47 6.64 7.77 -8.45
N PRO A 48 6.47 9.10 -8.57
CA PRO A 48 7.24 10.04 -7.76
C PRO A 48 6.87 9.91 -6.27
N LYS A 49 7.81 10.23 -5.38
CA LYS A 49 7.50 10.37 -3.94
C LYS A 49 6.70 11.64 -3.71
N ASP A 50 5.82 11.60 -2.71
CA ASP A 50 5.13 12.80 -2.27
C ASP A 50 6.12 13.81 -1.70
N ASN A 51 5.81 15.09 -1.88
CA ASN A 51 6.57 16.14 -1.23
C ASN A 51 6.22 16.17 0.26
N THR A 52 7.14 16.72 1.04
CA THR A 52 6.84 17.13 2.41
C THR A 52 5.81 18.26 2.40
N THR A 53 4.81 18.19 3.27
CA THR A 53 3.79 19.25 3.45
C THR A 53 4.41 20.64 3.62
N GLU A 54 5.50 20.76 4.36
CA GLU A 54 6.25 22.01 4.54
C GLU A 54 6.73 22.62 3.21
N TYR A 55 7.26 21.79 2.31
CA TYR A 55 7.70 22.25 1.00
C TYR A 55 6.54 22.72 0.13
N ASP A 56 5.41 21.99 0.14
CA ASP A 56 4.25 22.38 -0.65
C ASP A 56 3.70 23.73 -0.15
N TYR A 57 3.64 23.94 1.17
CA TYR A 57 3.28 25.23 1.76
C TYR A 57 4.24 26.35 1.37
N ASP A 58 5.55 26.14 1.49
CA ASP A 58 6.56 27.14 1.15
C ASP A 58 6.55 27.50 -0.33
N TYR A 59 6.38 26.50 -1.21
CA TYR A 59 6.27 26.70 -2.65
C TYR A 59 5.03 27.53 -2.99
N ILE A 60 3.87 27.21 -2.41
CA ILE A 60 2.61 27.95 -2.66
C ILE A 60 2.70 29.38 -2.13
N ASN A 61 3.19 29.57 -0.90
CA ASN A 61 3.28 30.89 -0.26
C ASN A 61 4.33 31.80 -0.92
N SER A 62 5.37 31.22 -1.52
CA SER A 62 6.39 31.96 -2.26
C SER A 62 6.02 32.20 -3.73
N GLY A 63 4.84 31.76 -4.19
CA GLY A 63 4.45 31.87 -5.61
C GLY A 63 5.37 31.07 -6.55
N GLY A 64 6.00 30.01 -6.05
CA GLY A 64 6.94 29.16 -6.79
C GLY A 64 8.40 29.62 -6.76
N GLU A 65 8.77 30.63 -5.96
CA GLU A 65 10.16 31.09 -5.84
C GLU A 65 11.05 30.13 -5.03
N ILE A 66 10.50 29.46 -4.01
CA ILE A 66 11.21 28.43 -3.24
C ILE A 66 11.03 27.09 -3.95
N ARG A 67 12.01 26.72 -4.79
CA ARG A 67 11.98 25.49 -5.59
C ARG A 67 13.18 24.59 -5.28
N ASP A 68 12.89 23.33 -5.02
CA ASP A 68 13.89 22.25 -5.01
C ASP A 68 13.74 21.44 -6.31
N GLU A 69 14.78 21.39 -7.14
CA GLU A 69 14.77 20.67 -8.41
C GLU A 69 14.54 19.15 -8.24
N ARG A 70 14.77 18.61 -7.03
CA ARG A 70 14.55 17.20 -6.69
C ARG A 70 13.12 16.91 -6.24
N LYS A 71 12.33 17.95 -5.96
CA LYS A 71 10.94 17.82 -5.50
C LYS A 71 9.98 18.08 -6.66
N ARG A 72 8.81 17.44 -6.63
CA ARG A 72 7.80 17.71 -7.66
C ARG A 72 7.29 19.13 -7.49
N ILE A 73 6.88 19.75 -8.59
CA ILE A 73 6.10 21.00 -8.51
C ILE A 73 4.73 20.61 -7.95
N PRO A 74 4.25 21.25 -6.86
CA PRO A 74 2.89 21.09 -6.40
C PRO A 74 1.93 21.47 -7.53
N ASP A 75 1.10 20.52 -7.94
CA ASP A 75 0.11 20.68 -9.00
C ASP A 75 -1.31 20.57 -8.41
N ASP A 76 -2.26 21.24 -9.04
CA ASP A 76 -3.68 21.10 -8.69
C ASP A 76 -4.18 19.66 -8.90
N SER A 77 -3.49 18.89 -9.75
CA SER A 77 -3.65 17.44 -9.80
C SER A 77 -3.07 16.82 -8.54
N ILE A 78 -3.96 16.49 -7.62
CA ILE A 78 -3.80 15.75 -6.36
C ILE A 78 -3.16 14.36 -6.62
N PHE A 79 -1.93 14.32 -7.13
CA PHE A 79 -1.11 13.13 -7.10
C PHE A 79 -0.65 12.99 -5.65
N CYS A 80 -1.16 12.00 -4.96
CA CYS A 80 -0.74 11.65 -3.60
C CYS A 80 -0.71 10.13 -3.55
N ARG A 81 0.39 9.55 -3.05
CA ARG A 81 0.47 8.09 -2.93
C ARG A 81 -0.62 7.55 -2.01
N ASP A 82 -1.11 8.34 -1.06
CA ASP A 82 -2.22 7.99 -0.16
C ASP A 82 -3.45 7.44 -0.90
N ARG A 83 -3.81 8.02 -2.04
CA ARG A 83 -4.96 7.56 -2.84
C ARG A 83 -4.79 6.13 -3.35
N PHE A 84 -3.54 5.72 -3.60
CA PHE A 84 -3.21 4.36 -4.03
C PHE A 84 -3.23 3.40 -2.84
N PHE A 85 -2.93 3.91 -1.64
CA PHE A 85 -2.88 3.12 -0.41
C PHE A 85 -4.28 2.72 0.05
N GLU A 86 -5.27 3.61 -0.08
CA GLU A 86 -6.67 3.29 0.21
C GLU A 86 -7.15 2.07 -0.60
N LYS A 87 -6.90 2.07 -1.91
CA LYS A 87 -7.26 0.94 -2.77
C LYS A 87 -6.49 -0.34 -2.44
N TYR A 88 -5.24 -0.22 -1.99
CA TYR A 88 -4.50 -1.37 -1.47
C TYR A 88 -5.18 -1.95 -0.22
N ASN A 89 -5.56 -1.10 0.73
CA ASN A 89 -6.23 -1.50 1.97
C ASN A 89 -7.57 -2.20 1.71
N GLU A 90 -8.38 -1.67 0.79
CA GLU A 90 -9.65 -2.31 0.38
C GLU A 90 -9.42 -3.74 -0.10
N ILE A 91 -8.39 -3.96 -0.92
CA ILE A 91 -8.08 -5.28 -1.48
C ILE A 91 -7.66 -6.26 -0.40
N ILE A 92 -6.89 -5.83 0.60
CA ILE A 92 -6.37 -6.74 1.63
C ILE A 92 -7.37 -6.98 2.79
N GLN A 93 -8.30 -6.06 3.05
CA GLN A 93 -9.29 -6.23 4.13
C GLN A 93 -10.33 -7.32 3.83
N ASP A 94 -10.65 -7.56 2.55
CA ASP A 94 -11.73 -8.46 2.11
C ASP A 94 -11.33 -9.94 1.90
N LEU A 95 -10.15 -10.33 2.38
CA LEU A 95 -9.53 -11.62 2.03
C LEU A 95 -9.55 -12.68 3.13
N SER A 96 -10.19 -12.40 4.26
CA SER A 96 -10.35 -13.36 5.36
C SER A 96 -11.63 -14.16 5.21
N GLU A 97 -11.50 -15.48 5.06
CA GLU A 97 -12.62 -16.40 5.22
C GLU A 97 -12.51 -17.06 6.60
N GLN A 98 -13.56 -16.97 7.41
CA GLN A 98 -13.61 -17.66 8.70
C GLN A 98 -13.97 -19.13 8.47
N ASN A 99 -13.05 -20.04 8.82
CA ASN A 99 -13.30 -21.46 8.81
C ASN A 99 -13.43 -21.99 10.24
N ILE A 100 -14.45 -22.80 10.47
CA ILE A 100 -14.62 -23.52 11.74
C ILE A 100 -13.86 -24.84 11.61
N MET A 101 -12.80 -24.99 12.40
CA MET A 101 -12.06 -26.23 12.48
C MET A 101 -12.36 -26.98 13.79
N VAL A 102 -12.41 -28.32 13.69
CA VAL A 102 -12.64 -29.22 14.82
C VAL A 102 -11.32 -29.93 15.15
N SER A 103 -10.83 -29.76 16.38
CA SER A 103 -9.69 -30.53 16.91
C SER A 103 -10.12 -31.38 18.10
N LYS A 104 -9.20 -32.25 18.53
CA LYS A 104 -9.33 -32.99 19.79
C LYS A 104 -9.47 -32.10 21.02
N SER A 105 -8.98 -30.86 20.96
CA SER A 105 -9.04 -29.85 22.03
C SER A 105 -10.26 -28.94 21.96
N GLY A 106 -11.07 -29.03 20.90
CA GLY A 106 -12.29 -28.22 20.74
C GLY A 106 -12.45 -27.61 19.35
N LEU A 107 -13.39 -26.68 19.25
CA LEU A 107 -13.66 -25.86 18.07
C LEU A 107 -12.75 -24.63 18.09
N TYR A 108 -12.11 -24.34 16.95
CA TYR A 108 -11.36 -23.10 16.75
C TYR A 108 -11.80 -22.50 15.42
N ILE A 109 -11.99 -21.19 15.43
CA ILE A 109 -12.23 -20.42 14.21
C ILE A 109 -10.85 -20.03 13.72
N GLU A 110 -10.44 -20.60 12.59
CA GLU A 110 -9.21 -20.21 11.90
C GLU A 110 -9.58 -19.35 10.71
N GLU A 111 -8.96 -18.20 10.64
CA GLU A 111 -9.16 -17.27 9.55
C GLU A 111 -8.20 -17.70 8.42
N ILE A 112 -8.71 -18.28 7.34
CA ILE A 112 -7.89 -18.80 6.24
C ILE A 112 -7.76 -17.73 5.16
N ILE A 113 -6.54 -17.61 4.62
CA ILE A 113 -6.26 -16.78 3.44
C ILE A 113 -6.24 -17.69 2.22
N ASP A 114 -7.12 -17.43 1.26
CA ASP A 114 -6.93 -17.97 -0.09
C ASP A 114 -5.81 -17.19 -0.78
N GLU A 115 -4.59 -17.73 -0.72
CA GLU A 115 -3.40 -17.14 -1.34
C GLU A 115 -3.61 -16.80 -2.82
N ASN A 116 -4.31 -17.66 -3.58
CA ASN A 116 -4.52 -17.42 -5.00
C ASN A 116 -5.47 -16.25 -5.22
N LYS A 117 -6.54 -16.17 -4.44
CA LYS A 117 -7.47 -15.02 -4.47
C LYS A 117 -6.75 -13.71 -4.14
N VAL A 118 -5.93 -13.71 -3.09
CA VAL A 118 -5.13 -12.52 -2.72
C VAL A 118 -4.21 -12.11 -3.84
N LYS A 119 -3.43 -13.05 -4.38
CA LYS A 119 -2.46 -12.77 -5.44
C LYS A 119 -3.14 -12.29 -6.73
N ASN A 120 -4.31 -12.81 -7.05
CA ASN A 120 -5.10 -12.34 -8.19
C ASN A 120 -5.58 -10.89 -8.00
N ASN A 121 -6.14 -10.56 -6.83
CA ASN A 121 -6.55 -9.18 -6.54
C ASN A 121 -5.36 -8.22 -6.52
N LEU A 122 -4.22 -8.64 -5.97
CA LEU A 122 -2.98 -7.87 -5.99
C LEU A 122 -2.43 -7.71 -7.43
N LEU A 123 -2.59 -8.71 -8.28
CA LEU A 123 -2.23 -8.58 -9.69
C LEU A 123 -3.09 -7.50 -10.36
N GLU A 124 -4.40 -7.54 -10.19
CA GLU A 124 -5.32 -6.51 -10.71
C GLU A 124 -4.97 -5.11 -10.19
N TYR A 125 -4.58 -5.00 -8.92
CA TYR A 125 -4.08 -3.75 -8.34
C TYR A 125 -2.81 -3.24 -9.03
N ILE A 126 -1.82 -4.11 -9.25
CA ILE A 126 -0.59 -3.74 -9.97
C ILE A 126 -0.92 -3.30 -11.40
N GLU A 127 -1.85 -3.97 -12.08
CA GLU A 127 -2.28 -3.57 -13.42
C GLU A 127 -2.96 -2.20 -13.42
N TRP A 128 -3.81 -1.95 -12.43
CA TRP A 128 -4.41 -0.65 -12.23
C TRP A 128 -3.36 0.44 -11.98
N LEU A 129 -2.34 0.18 -11.15
CA LEU A 129 -1.23 1.12 -10.92
C LEU A 129 -0.49 1.47 -12.21
N TYR A 130 -0.17 0.50 -13.06
CA TYR A 130 0.46 0.79 -14.35
C TYR A 130 -0.43 1.66 -15.26
N ASN A 131 -1.75 1.43 -15.25
CA ASN A 131 -2.68 2.26 -16.00
C ASN A 131 -2.74 3.70 -15.45
N GLU A 132 -2.76 3.86 -14.13
CA GLU A 132 -2.72 5.15 -13.46
C GLU A 132 -1.44 5.92 -13.80
N LEU A 133 -0.28 5.25 -13.80
CA LEU A 133 0.99 5.86 -14.20
C LEU A 133 0.93 6.36 -15.65
N GLN A 134 0.43 5.54 -16.58
CA GLN A 134 0.29 5.95 -17.98
C GLN A 134 -0.68 7.13 -18.15
N ASN A 135 -1.77 7.17 -17.39
CA ASN A 135 -2.71 8.29 -17.40
C ASN A 135 -2.07 9.57 -16.88
N PHE A 136 -1.26 9.45 -15.82
CA PHE A 136 -0.50 10.55 -15.25
C PHE A 136 0.55 11.09 -16.23
N GLU A 137 1.29 10.21 -16.91
CA GLU A 137 2.28 10.61 -17.92
C GLU A 137 1.67 11.31 -19.14
N LYS A 138 0.43 10.97 -19.52
CA LYS A 138 -0.29 11.64 -20.62
C LYS A 138 -0.81 13.02 -20.27
N GLN A 139 -0.94 13.34 -18.98
CA GLN A 139 -1.44 14.63 -18.49
C GLN A 139 -0.31 15.66 -18.25
N LYS A 140 0.95 15.21 -18.27
CA LYS A 140 2.15 16.04 -18.22
C LYS A 140 2.54 16.55 -19.61
#